data_AF-A0A4Q9PGB3-F1
#
_entry.id   AF-A0A4Q9PGB3-F1
#
_cell.length_a   1.000
_cell.length_b   1.000
_cell.length_c   1.000
_cell.angle_alpha   90.00
_cell.angle_beta   90.00
_cell.angle_gamma   90.00
#
_symmetry.space_group_name_H-M   'P 1'
#
loop_
_entity.id
_entity.type
_entity.pdbx_description
1 polymer ?
#
loop_
_entity_poly.entity_id
_entity_poly.type
_entity_poly.pdbx_seq_one_letter_code
_entity_poly.pdbx_strand_id
1 'polypeptide(L)' 'MNALSTALKVNVNIAYLDGHDPQGQVSFVPFQNAPFTFIEPVNLLYRPGHYDILDRRDADPMPPLLV' A
#
# COMPACT_ATOMS: atom_id res chain seq x y z
N MET A 1 5.99 2.29 -12.08
CA MET A 1 6.29 2.50 -10.64
C MET A 1 7.78 2.69 -10.37
N ASN A 2 8.67 1.77 -10.81
CA ASN A 2 10.11 1.81 -10.47
C ASN A 2 10.79 3.18 -10.65
N ALA A 3 10.70 3.77 -11.86
CA ALA A 3 11.35 5.06 -12.13
C ALA A 3 10.89 6.19 -11.20
N LEU A 4 9.61 6.23 -10.85
CA LEU A 4 9.03 7.23 -9.95
C LEU A 4 9.51 7.03 -8.50
N SER A 5 9.45 5.81 -7.98
CA SER A 5 9.88 5.52 -6.61
C SER A 5 11.39 5.72 -6.43
N THR A 6 12.20 5.46 -7.46
CA THR A 6 13.63 5.79 -7.47
C THR A 6 13.87 7.30 -7.46
N ALA A 7 13.19 8.06 -8.33
CA ALA A 7 13.36 9.51 -8.41
C ALA A 7 12.98 10.22 -7.09
N LEU A 8 11.91 9.77 -6.45
CA LEU A 8 11.41 10.32 -5.19
C LEU A 8 12.08 9.72 -3.94
N LYS A 9 12.88 8.66 -4.11
CA LYS A 9 13.53 7.91 -3.03
C LYS A 9 12.55 7.48 -1.93
N VAL A 10 11.45 6.86 -2.34
CA VAL A 10 10.38 6.38 -1.45
C VAL A 10 10.22 4.87 -1.55
N ASN A 11 9.79 4.26 -0.46
CA ASN A 11 9.37 2.86 -0.45
C ASN A 11 7.91 2.76 -0.87
N VAL A 12 7.59 1.85 -1.79
CA VAL A 12 6.22 1.61 -2.25
C VAL A 12 5.95 0.11 -2.27
N ASN A 13 4.84 -0.31 -1.70
CA ASN A 13 4.33 -1.68 -1.81
C ASN A 13 3.06 -1.68 -2.64
N ILE A 14 2.97 -2.56 -3.64
CA ILE A 14 1.76 -2.70 -4.45
C ILE A 14 1.11 -4.06 -4.16
N ALA A 15 -0.07 -4.04 -3.57
CA ALA A 15 -0.95 -5.18 -3.43
C ALA A 15 -1.66 -5.49 -4.76
N TYR A 16 -1.56 -6.72 -5.25
CA TYR A 16 -2.33 -7.21 -6.39
C TYR A 16 -3.52 -8.04 -5.91
N LEU A 17 -4.72 -7.67 -6.33
CA LEU A 17 -5.97 -8.39 -6.07
C LEU A 17 -6.41 -9.09 -7.37
N ASP A 18 -5.65 -10.12 -7.75
CA ASP A 18 -5.89 -10.93 -8.95
C ASP A 18 -6.47 -12.32 -8.63
N GLY A 19 -6.75 -12.60 -7.36
CA GLY A 19 -7.40 -13.84 -6.91
C GLY A 19 -6.57 -15.10 -7.16
N HIS A 20 -5.27 -14.97 -7.42
CA HIS A 20 -4.42 -16.12 -7.75
C HIS A 20 -4.08 -17.01 -6.54
N ASP A 21 -4.20 -16.50 -5.32
CA ASP A 21 -3.99 -17.30 -4.11
C ASP A 21 -5.29 -18.01 -3.68
N PRO A 22 -5.34 -19.36 -3.68
CA PRO A 22 -6.48 -20.13 -3.17
C PRO A 22 -6.78 -19.89 -1.69
N GLN A 23 -5.82 -19.39 -0.91
CA GLN A 23 -5.99 -19.02 0.49
C GLN A 23 -6.41 -17.56 0.69
N GLY A 24 -6.54 -16.79 -0.40
CA GLY A 24 -6.96 -15.40 -0.35
C GLY A 24 -5.92 -14.43 0.21
N GLN A 25 -4.63 -14.81 0.26
CA GLN A 25 -3.59 -13.85 0.64
C GLN A 25 -3.29 -12.88 -0.49
N VAL A 26 -2.95 -11.66 -0.09
CA VAL A 26 -2.61 -10.57 -1.00
C VAL A 26 -1.12 -10.65 -1.32
N SER A 27 -0.78 -10.69 -2.61
CA SER A 27 0.61 -10.61 -3.07
C SER A 27 1.06 -9.15 -3.14
N PHE A 28 2.20 -8.83 -2.52
CA PHE A 28 2.81 -7.51 -2.56
C PHE A 28 4.06 -7.50 -3.44
N VAL A 29 4.13 -6.53 -4.36
CA VAL A 29 5.35 -6.22 -5.12
C VAL A 29 6.05 -5.01 -4.50
N PRO A 30 7.25 -5.20 -3.89
CA PRO A 30 7.95 -4.13 -3.20
C PRO A 30 8.85 -3.31 -4.15
N PHE A 31 8.91 -2.00 -3.91
CA PHE A 31 9.89 -1.07 -4.48
C PHE A 31 10.58 -0.36 -3.31
N GLN A 32 11.78 -0.79 -2.94
CA GLN A 32 12.51 -0.32 -1.76
C GLN A 32 13.61 0.66 -2.17
N ASN A 33 13.23 1.90 -2.51
CA ASN A 33 14.11 2.93 -3.05
C ASN A 33 14.44 4.05 -2.05
N ALA A 34 13.94 3.96 -0.80
CA ALA A 34 14.26 4.93 0.23
C ALA A 34 15.71 4.79 0.73
N PRO A 35 16.36 5.89 1.15
CA PRO A 35 17.75 5.86 1.59
C PRO A 35 17.94 5.26 2.99
N PHE A 36 16.85 5.09 3.75
CA PHE A 36 16.86 4.59 5.11
C PHE A 36 15.87 3.45 5.30
N THR A 37 16.22 2.51 6.17
CA THR A 37 15.43 1.29 6.47
C THR A 37 14.20 1.53 7.34
N PHE A 38 14.12 2.67 8.03
CA PHE A 38 13.01 3.03 8.91
C PHE A 38 11.87 3.77 8.19
N ILE A 39 12.01 4.09 6.89
CA ILE A 39 10.97 4.78 6.14
C ILE A 39 9.87 3.78 5.78
N GLU A 40 8.68 4.01 6.31
CA GLU A 40 7.52 3.18 6.04
C GLU A 40 7.10 3.28 4.56
N PRO A 41 6.70 2.14 3.95
CA PRO A 41 6.28 2.12 2.57
C PRO A 41 4.87 2.72 2.40
N VAL A 42 4.67 3.47 1.33
CA VAL A 42 3.33 3.79 0.82
C VAL A 42 2.72 2.50 0.28
N ASN A 43 1.58 2.09 0.83
CA ASN A 43 0.88 0.88 0.38
C ASN A 43 -0.18 1.27 -0.65
N LEU A 44 -0.15 0.60 -1.80
CA LEU A 44 -1.09 0.82 -2.89
C LEU A 44 -1.83 -0.47 -3.19
N LEU A 45 -3.11 -0.36 -3.51
CA LEU A 45 -3.90 -1.44 -4.07
C LEU A 45 -3.97 -1.24 -5.59
N TYR A 46 -3.48 -2.21 -6.36
CA TYR A 46 -3.67 -2.25 -7.79
C TYR A 46 -4.94 -3.01 -8.16
N ARG A 47 -5.79 -2.35 -8.95
CA ARG A 47 -6.89 -2.95 -9.71
C ARG A 47 -6.65 -2.65 -11.19
N PRO A 48 -7.20 -3.43 -12.14
CA PRO A 48 -6.95 -3.20 -13.57
C PRO A 48 -7.19 -1.73 -13.97
N GLY A 49 -6.10 -1.02 -14.32
CA GLY A 49 -6.13 0.39 -14.73
C GLY A 49 -6.13 1.44 -13.60
N HIS A 50 -6.07 1.05 -12.33
CA HIS A 50 -6.20 1.98 -11.21
C HIS A 50 -5.33 1.62 -9.99
N TYR A 51 -4.90 2.65 -9.25
CA TYR A 51 -4.20 2.51 -7.97
C TYR A 51 -4.95 3.28 -6.89
N ASP A 52 -5.36 2.58 -5.84
CA ASP A 52 -5.91 3.18 -4.62
C ASP A 52 -4.81 3.24 -3.53
N ILE A 53 -4.83 4.27 -2.68
CA ILE A 53 -3.93 4.35 -1.52
C ILE A 53 -4.54 3.52 -0.38
N LEU A 54 -3.74 2.61 0.18
CA LEU A 54 -4.07 1.89 1.39
C LEU A 54 -3.43 2.60 2.58
N ASP A 55 -4.27 3.19 3.41
CA ASP A 55 -3.83 3.86 4.63
C ASP A 55 -4.22 3.03 5.85
N ARG A 56 -3.30 2.94 6.81
CA ARG A 56 -3.57 2.30 8.10
C ARG A 56 -4.20 3.36 8.99
N ARG A 57 -5.49 3.20 9.30
CA ARG A 57 -6.10 4.00 10.35
C ARG A 57 -5.68 3.41 11.69
N ASP A 58 -5.00 4.20 12.51
CA ASP A 58 -4.58 3.79 13.86
C ASP A 58 -5.75 3.57 14.83
N ALA A 59 -6.99 3.95 14.46
CA ALA A 59 -8.20 3.70 15.23
C ALA A 59 -9.43 3.51 14.33
N ASP A 60 -10.35 2.65 14.75
CA ASP A 60 -11.72 2.67 14.23
C ASP A 60 -12.32 4.07 14.42
N PRO A 61 -13.09 4.60 13.46
CA PRO A 61 -13.79 5.86 13.66
C PRO A 61 -14.68 5.71 14.90
N MET A 62 -14.41 6.52 15.94
CA MET A 62 -15.30 6.56 17.11
C MET A 62 -16.72 6.82 16.61
N PRO A 63 -17.72 5.98 16.94
CA PRO A 63 -19.08 6.24 16.54
C PRO A 63 -19.48 7.63 17.07
N PRO A 64 -20.25 8.42 16.28
CA PRO A 64 -20.68 9.74 16.73
C PRO A 64 -21.41 9.58 18.06
N LEU A 65 -21.01 10.37 19.06
CA LEU A 65 -21.71 10.44 20.33
C LEU A 65 -23.14 10.90 20.03
N LEU A 66 -24.11 9.98 20.19
CA LEU A 66 -25.52 10.32 20.16
C LEU A 66 -25.78 11.24 21.36
N VAL A 67 -26.03 12.53 21.08
CA VAL A 67 -26.56 13.51 22.04
C VAL A 67 -28.07 13.58 21.85
#